data_AF-A0A381XQV8-F1
#
_entry.id   AF-A0A381XQV8-F1
#
_cell.length_a   1.000
_cell.length_b   1.000
_cell.length_c   1.000
_cell.angle_alpha   90.00
_cell.angle_beta   90.00
_cell.angle_gamma   90.00
#
_symmetry.space_group_name_H-M   'P 1'
#
loop_
_entity.id
_entity.type
_entity.pdbx_description
1 polymer ?
#
loop_
_entity_poly.entity_id
_entity_poly.type
_entity_poly.pdbx_seq_one_letter_code
_entity_poly.pdbx_strand_id
1 'polypeptide(L)'
;MKYFDAADIAVYALSYDEADALRDFRDAHGITYTLLSDPDSDVIRSFGILNTLIDTTDHPWYGIPYPGTYVVNPEGTITHKFFDNNLAVRAGPEQLLRAAQGQPMLESKANETAPDAIQVSVALDGNTLASTVQKDLVVSFSVPAGRHVYAEPAPRGSMAVDVVLDENKRLVQRRLVRPTSAPHTLAGTSESFQVHDGVFELRLPLTVNGGFGGGSTEISVSGEVRWQSCDNEVCDIPAGQRFEL
;
A
#
# COMPACT_ATOMS: atom_id res chain seq x y z
N MET A 1 8.74 -3.46 -16.23
CA MET A 1 9.82 -2.44 -16.24
C MET A 1 9.38 -1.09 -16.77
N LYS A 2 8.69 -0.99 -17.93
CA LYS A 2 8.19 0.28 -18.51
C LYS A 2 7.88 1.44 -17.55
N TYR A 3 7.07 1.22 -16.50
CA TYR A 3 6.69 2.27 -15.55
C TYR A 3 7.82 2.73 -14.63
N PHE A 4 8.69 1.82 -14.19
CA PHE A 4 9.89 2.15 -13.43
C PHE A 4 10.91 2.88 -14.30
N ASP A 5 11.12 2.41 -15.54
CA ASP A 5 12.04 3.04 -16.50
C ASP A 5 11.57 4.48 -16.83
N ALA A 6 10.27 4.67 -17.04
CA ALA A 6 9.67 5.98 -17.31
C ALA A 6 9.78 6.95 -16.11
N ALA A 7 9.94 6.42 -14.90
CA ALA A 7 10.12 7.18 -13.68
C ALA A 7 11.58 7.32 -13.25
N ASP A 8 12.53 6.86 -14.09
CA ASP A 8 13.97 6.85 -13.81
C ASP A 8 14.33 6.09 -12.51
N ILE A 9 13.62 4.99 -12.25
CA ILE A 9 13.83 4.13 -11.08
C ILE A 9 14.47 2.82 -11.54
N ALA A 10 15.70 2.57 -11.09
CA ALA A 10 16.37 1.30 -11.30
C ALA A 10 15.85 0.22 -10.33
N VAL A 11 15.64 -0.99 -10.84
CA VAL A 11 15.24 -2.15 -10.04
C VAL A 11 16.39 -3.16 -10.01
N TYR A 12 16.64 -3.70 -8.82
CA TYR A 12 17.62 -4.74 -8.58
C TYR A 12 16.98 -5.85 -7.77
N ALA A 13 17.32 -7.11 -8.05
CA ALA A 13 17.03 -8.22 -7.15
C ALA A 13 18.36 -8.82 -6.67
N LEU A 14 18.42 -9.19 -5.40
CA LEU A 14 19.60 -9.77 -4.77
C LEU A 14 19.23 -11.14 -4.21
N SER A 15 20.10 -12.12 -4.43
CA SER A 15 19.99 -13.44 -3.81
C SER A 15 21.36 -14.04 -3.52
N TYR A 16 21.35 -15.12 -2.75
CA TYR A 16 22.52 -15.94 -2.43
C TYR A 16 22.99 -16.82 -3.61
N ASP A 17 22.35 -16.72 -4.77
CA ASP A 17 22.70 -17.55 -5.92
C ASP A 17 23.97 -17.04 -6.61
N GLU A 18 24.75 -17.97 -7.15
CA GLU A 18 25.95 -17.68 -7.94
C GLU A 18 25.61 -16.86 -9.20
N ALA A 19 26.54 -16.00 -9.63
CA ALA A 19 26.34 -15.13 -10.79
C ALA A 19 25.99 -15.88 -12.08
N ASP A 20 26.56 -17.08 -12.27
CA ASP A 20 26.24 -17.95 -13.41
C ASP A 20 24.79 -18.47 -13.36
N ALA A 21 24.34 -18.92 -12.18
CA ALA A 21 22.96 -19.37 -11.98
C ALA A 21 21.95 -18.23 -12.19
N LEU A 22 22.27 -17.02 -11.70
CA LEU A 22 21.44 -15.83 -11.92
C LEU A 22 21.38 -15.43 -13.39
N ARG A 23 22.48 -15.54 -14.14
CA ARG A 23 22.47 -15.29 -15.59
C ARG A 23 21.54 -16.27 -16.30
N ASP A 24 21.67 -17.56 -16.01
CA ASP A 24 20.84 -18.59 -16.65
C ASP A 24 19.36 -18.39 -16.30
N PHE A 25 19.04 -18.06 -15.05
CA PHE A 25 17.69 -17.72 -14.61
C PHE A 25 17.12 -16.48 -15.31
N ARG A 26 17.93 -15.42 -15.41
CA ARG A 26 17.56 -14.19 -16.11
C ARG A 26 17.20 -14.47 -17.56
N ASP A 27 18.07 -15.20 -18.26
CA ASP A 27 17.92 -15.49 -19.69
C ASP A 27 16.73 -16.42 -19.94
N ALA A 28 16.50 -17.40 -19.06
CA ALA A 28 15.35 -18.31 -19.13
C ALA A 28 13.99 -17.60 -18.93
N HIS A 29 13.94 -16.57 -18.09
CA HIS A 29 12.70 -15.86 -17.75
C HIS A 29 12.56 -14.48 -18.42
N GLY A 30 13.52 -14.09 -19.28
CA GLY A 30 13.50 -12.80 -19.96
C GLY A 30 13.55 -11.60 -18.99
N ILE A 31 14.23 -11.75 -17.86
CA ILE A 31 14.35 -10.69 -16.84
C ILE A 31 15.25 -9.58 -17.38
N THR A 32 14.75 -8.34 -17.32
CA THR A 32 15.43 -7.17 -17.91
C THR A 32 16.12 -6.27 -16.89
N TYR A 33 15.87 -6.49 -15.60
CA TYR A 33 16.52 -5.77 -14.52
C TYR A 33 17.69 -6.57 -13.94
N THR A 34 18.57 -5.88 -13.21
CA THR A 34 19.83 -6.48 -12.72
C THR A 34 19.58 -7.45 -11.57
N LEU A 35 20.22 -8.63 -11.64
CA LEU A 35 20.30 -9.60 -10.57
C LEU A 35 21.70 -9.53 -9.92
N LEU A 36 21.73 -9.35 -8.60
CA LEU A 36 22.94 -9.21 -7.78
C LEU A 36 23.19 -10.54 -7.05
N SER A 37 24.41 -11.07 -7.21
CA SER A 37 24.87 -12.30 -6.58
C SER A 37 25.53 -12.00 -5.24
N ASP A 38 25.16 -12.75 -4.20
CA ASP A 38 25.72 -12.69 -2.84
C ASP A 38 25.94 -14.10 -2.29
N PRO A 39 26.82 -14.93 -2.90
CA PRO A 39 26.88 -16.37 -2.65
C PRO A 39 27.20 -16.76 -1.20
N ASP A 40 28.02 -15.96 -0.52
CA ASP A 40 28.33 -16.14 0.91
C ASP A 40 27.27 -15.52 1.84
N SER A 41 26.25 -14.88 1.27
CA SER A 41 25.20 -14.14 1.95
C SER A 41 25.75 -13.01 2.85
N ASP A 42 26.87 -12.40 2.47
CA ASP A 42 27.53 -11.36 3.27
C ASP A 42 26.67 -10.09 3.33
N VAL A 43 26.13 -9.67 2.19
CA VAL A 43 25.22 -8.51 2.12
C VAL A 43 23.93 -8.84 2.86
N ILE A 44 23.34 -10.01 2.61
CA ILE A 44 22.14 -10.52 3.28
C ILE A 44 22.30 -10.50 4.81
N ARG A 45 23.45 -10.95 5.33
CA ARG A 45 23.78 -10.93 6.76
C ARG A 45 23.96 -9.51 7.28
N SER A 46 24.67 -8.65 6.54
CA SER A 46 24.91 -7.26 6.95
C SER A 46 23.62 -6.44 7.07
N PHE A 47 22.61 -6.75 6.25
CA PHE A 47 21.28 -6.16 6.33
C PHE A 47 20.39 -6.79 7.42
N GLY A 48 20.85 -7.88 8.06
CA GLY A 48 20.11 -8.59 9.10
C GLY A 48 18.89 -9.34 8.57
N ILE A 49 18.90 -9.72 7.29
CA ILE A 49 17.77 -10.38 6.62
C ILE A 49 18.03 -11.85 6.28
N LEU A 50 19.09 -12.48 6.78
CA LEU A 50 19.27 -13.93 6.62
C LEU A 50 18.08 -14.68 7.24
N ASN A 51 17.50 -15.64 6.50
CA ASN A 51 16.43 -16.48 7.04
C ASN A 51 16.97 -17.47 8.07
N THR A 52 16.76 -17.16 9.35
CA THR A 52 17.23 -18.00 10.47
C THR A 52 16.34 -19.21 10.75
N LEU A 53 15.28 -19.43 9.97
CA LEU A 53 14.45 -20.65 10.05
C LEU A 53 15.06 -21.83 9.30
N ILE A 54 16.07 -21.59 8.47
CA ILE A 54 16.77 -22.61 7.69
C ILE A 54 18.04 -23.01 8.44
N ASP A 55 18.23 -24.31 8.64
CA ASP A 55 19.41 -24.83 9.34
C ASP A 55 20.69 -24.60 8.51
N THR A 56 21.80 -24.35 9.21
CA THR A 56 23.12 -24.14 8.59
C THR A 56 23.62 -25.31 7.73
N THR A 57 23.09 -26.51 7.96
CA THR A 57 23.45 -27.73 7.24
C THR A 57 22.51 -28.04 6.07
N ASP A 58 21.41 -27.29 5.93
CA ASP A 58 20.38 -27.54 4.93
C ASP A 58 20.73 -26.87 3.59
N HIS A 59 21.71 -27.46 2.91
CA HIS A 59 22.08 -27.07 1.55
C HIS A 59 21.11 -27.73 0.54
N PRO A 60 20.62 -27.00 -0.48
CA PRO A 60 21.08 -25.68 -0.95
C PRO A 60 20.34 -24.48 -0.33
N TRP A 61 19.42 -24.67 0.61
CA TRP A 61 18.52 -23.61 1.07
C TRP A 61 19.16 -22.61 2.04
N TYR A 62 20.23 -23.01 2.75
CA TYR A 62 20.96 -22.13 3.64
C TYR A 62 21.58 -20.95 2.88
N GLY A 63 21.30 -19.73 3.34
CA GLY A 63 21.70 -18.47 2.68
C GLY A 63 20.52 -17.64 2.18
N ILE A 64 19.35 -18.26 2.01
CA ILE A 64 18.14 -17.55 1.58
C ILE A 64 17.79 -16.41 2.55
N PRO A 65 17.53 -15.19 2.06
CA PRO A 65 17.06 -14.11 2.90
C PRO A 65 15.57 -14.26 3.24
N TYR A 66 15.15 -13.69 4.38
CA TYR A 66 13.77 -13.26 4.55
C TYR A 66 13.40 -12.34 3.40
N PRO A 67 12.37 -12.68 2.61
CA PRO A 67 12.06 -11.94 1.42
C PRO A 67 11.44 -10.59 1.75
N GLY A 68 11.88 -9.56 1.04
CA GLY A 68 11.34 -8.23 1.16
C GLY A 68 11.88 -7.30 0.09
N THR A 69 11.50 -6.03 0.19
CA THR A 69 11.94 -4.99 -0.73
C THR A 69 12.31 -3.74 0.02
N TYR A 70 13.41 -3.12 -0.40
CA TYR A 70 13.82 -1.80 0.05
C TYR A 70 13.60 -0.78 -1.06
N VAL A 71 13.20 0.43 -0.70
CA VAL A 71 13.29 1.60 -1.57
C VAL A 71 14.41 2.47 -1.04
N VAL A 72 15.33 2.84 -1.92
CA VAL A 72 16.54 3.58 -1.59
C VAL A 72 16.55 4.86 -2.42
N ASN A 73 16.85 5.99 -1.79
CA ASN A 73 16.98 7.27 -2.48
C ASN A 73 18.38 7.43 -3.14
N PRO A 74 18.60 8.47 -3.97
CA PRO A 74 19.90 8.69 -4.63
C PRO A 74 21.10 8.83 -3.67
N GLU A 75 20.86 9.23 -2.42
CA GLU A 75 21.89 9.34 -1.38
C GLU A 75 22.25 7.97 -0.74
N GLY A 76 21.61 6.88 -1.16
CA GLY A 76 21.84 5.54 -0.60
C GLY A 76 21.10 5.29 0.72
N THR A 77 20.14 6.14 1.09
CA THR A 77 19.32 6.00 2.30
C THR A 77 18.07 5.19 2.01
N ILE A 78 17.80 4.18 2.84
CA ILE A 78 16.55 3.40 2.79
C ILE A 78 15.40 4.30 3.25
N THR A 79 14.46 4.59 2.35
CA THR A 79 13.25 5.38 2.64
C THR A 79 12.07 4.50 3.02
N HIS A 80 11.99 3.28 2.47
CA HIS A 80 10.90 2.35 2.75
C HIS A 80 11.41 0.90 2.88
N LYS A 81 10.70 0.10 3.69
CA LYS A 81 10.92 -1.34 3.87
C LYS A 81 9.59 -2.07 3.71
N PHE A 82 9.55 -3.05 2.83
CA PHE A 82 8.39 -3.91 2.60
C PHE A 82 8.74 -5.34 2.98
N PHE A 83 8.38 -5.73 4.20
CA PHE A 83 8.55 -7.08 4.74
C PHE A 83 7.23 -7.54 5.33
N ASP A 84 6.89 -8.80 5.12
CA ASP A 84 5.68 -9.42 5.62
C ASP A 84 6.04 -10.70 6.37
N ASN A 85 5.28 -11.03 7.41
CA ASN A 85 5.49 -12.27 8.18
C ASN A 85 5.19 -13.51 7.33
N ASN A 86 4.36 -13.37 6.30
CA ASN A 86 4.16 -14.42 5.31
C ASN A 86 5.22 -14.31 4.19
N LEU A 87 6.13 -15.29 4.14
CA LEU A 87 7.24 -15.34 3.20
C LEU A 87 6.83 -15.38 1.71
N ALA A 88 5.56 -15.64 1.40
CA ALA A 88 5.06 -15.58 0.02
C ALA A 88 4.60 -14.17 -0.38
N VAL A 89 4.30 -13.30 0.59
CA VAL A 89 3.72 -11.99 0.32
C VAL A 89 4.77 -11.00 -0.17
N ARG A 90 4.46 -10.27 -1.25
CA ARG A 90 5.32 -9.20 -1.79
C ARG A 90 4.54 -7.90 -1.93
N ALA A 91 5.20 -6.77 -1.80
CA ALA A 91 4.64 -5.49 -2.23
C ALA A 91 4.38 -5.50 -3.75
N GLY A 92 3.24 -4.94 -4.17
CA GLY A 92 2.91 -4.82 -5.59
C GLY A 92 3.76 -3.77 -6.30
N PRO A 93 3.92 -3.86 -7.64
CA PRO A 93 4.73 -2.91 -8.40
C PRO A 93 4.23 -1.45 -8.27
N GLU A 94 2.93 -1.22 -8.13
CA GLU A 94 2.34 0.10 -7.94
C GLU A 94 2.70 0.67 -6.56
N GLN A 95 2.67 -0.15 -5.51
CA GLN A 95 3.11 0.27 -4.17
C GLN A 95 4.59 0.67 -4.17
N LEU A 96 5.44 -0.13 -4.83
CA LEU A 96 6.86 0.14 -4.95
C LEU A 96 7.14 1.41 -5.77
N LEU A 97 6.43 1.60 -6.89
CA LEU A 97 6.57 2.77 -7.74
C LEU A 97 6.21 4.06 -6.99
N ARG A 98 5.07 4.08 -6.29
CA ARG A 98 4.67 5.25 -5.49
C ARG A 98 5.67 5.58 -4.39
N ALA A 99 6.14 4.56 -3.67
CA ALA A 99 7.14 4.73 -2.61
C ALA A 99 8.47 5.28 -3.16
N ALA A 100 8.90 4.80 -4.33
CA ALA A 100 10.13 5.26 -5.00
C ALA A 100 10.02 6.67 -5.56
N GLN A 101 8.84 7.08 -6.03
CA GLN A 101 8.59 8.44 -6.49
C GLN A 101 8.47 9.47 -5.35
N GLY A 102 8.57 9.02 -4.09
CA GLY A 102 8.33 9.86 -2.92
C GLY A 102 6.94 10.49 -2.94
N GLN A 103 5.99 9.89 -3.69
CA GLN A 103 4.63 10.38 -3.73
C GLN A 103 4.07 10.20 -2.32
N PRO A 104 3.69 11.30 -1.63
CA PRO A 104 2.84 11.13 -0.46
C PRO A 104 1.60 10.35 -0.92
N MET A 105 1.01 9.56 -0.02
CA MET A 105 -0.36 9.08 -0.23
C MET A 105 -1.18 10.25 -0.74
N LEU A 106 -1.63 10.20 -2.00
CA LEU A 106 -1.92 11.38 -2.82
C LEU A 106 -2.49 12.55 -2.01
N GLU A 107 -1.65 13.53 -1.71
CA GLU A 107 -2.09 14.92 -1.56
C GLU A 107 -2.20 15.44 -3.00
N SER A 108 -3.37 15.25 -3.60
CA SER A 108 -3.59 15.76 -4.95
C SER A 108 -3.74 17.28 -4.89
N LYS A 109 -2.90 17.94 -5.70
CA LYS A 109 -2.97 19.37 -6.03
C LYS A 109 -4.43 19.76 -6.25
N ALA A 110 -4.91 20.68 -5.41
CA ALA A 110 -6.15 21.39 -5.63
C ALA A 110 -6.13 22.04 -7.02
N ASN A 111 -6.88 21.47 -7.97
CA ASN A 111 -7.57 22.19 -9.03
C ASN A 111 -8.35 21.21 -9.90
N GLU A 112 -9.59 21.00 -9.52
CA GLU A 112 -10.77 20.89 -10.37
C GLU A 112 -11.92 21.42 -9.49
N THR A 113 -12.88 22.13 -10.09
CA THR A 113 -13.98 22.81 -9.38
C THR A 113 -14.51 21.98 -8.21
N ALA A 114 -14.53 22.54 -7.00
CA ALA A 114 -14.99 21.83 -5.82
C ALA A 114 -16.40 21.28 -6.07
N PRO A 115 -16.66 20.00 -5.75
CA PRO A 115 -17.96 19.40 -6.02
C PRO A 115 -19.03 20.03 -5.14
N ASP A 116 -20.30 19.94 -5.56
CA ASP A 116 -21.44 20.42 -4.76
C ASP A 116 -21.73 19.53 -3.54
N ALA A 117 -21.29 18.27 -3.59
CA ALA A 117 -21.45 17.26 -2.53
C ALA A 117 -20.19 16.41 -2.43
N ILE A 118 -20.01 15.72 -1.29
CA ILE A 118 -18.87 14.79 -1.11
C ILE A 118 -18.96 13.68 -2.16
N GLN A 119 -17.88 13.50 -2.91
CA GLN A 119 -17.73 12.41 -3.86
C GLN A 119 -16.74 11.39 -3.31
N VAL A 120 -17.11 10.11 -3.39
CA VAL A 120 -16.27 8.99 -2.99
C VAL A 120 -16.15 8.03 -4.17
N SER A 121 -14.91 7.72 -4.56
CA SER A 121 -14.63 6.65 -5.52
C SER A 121 -13.76 5.59 -4.85
N VAL A 122 -13.97 4.34 -5.25
CA VAL A 122 -13.23 3.19 -4.75
C VAL A 122 -12.67 2.43 -5.94
N ALA A 123 -11.37 2.17 -5.94
CA ALA A 123 -10.68 1.47 -7.02
C ALA A 123 -9.54 0.62 -6.48
N LEU A 124 -9.10 -0.37 -7.25
CA LEU A 124 -7.84 -1.06 -6.99
C LEU A 124 -6.69 -0.30 -7.68
N ASP A 125 -5.54 -0.22 -7.01
CA ASP A 125 -4.33 0.30 -7.63
C ASP A 125 -3.72 -0.73 -8.60
N GLY A 126 -4.16 -0.64 -9.86
CA GLY A 126 -3.95 -1.63 -10.90
C GLY A 126 -5.13 -2.60 -11.05
N ASN A 127 -5.06 -3.48 -12.04
CA ASN A 127 -6.27 -4.16 -12.56
C ASN A 127 -6.43 -5.61 -12.09
N THR A 128 -5.50 -6.15 -11.29
CA THR A 128 -5.51 -7.57 -10.91
C THR A 128 -5.08 -7.78 -9.47
N LEU A 129 -5.80 -8.65 -8.75
CA LEU A 129 -5.41 -9.14 -7.44
C LEU A 129 -4.66 -10.47 -7.59
N ALA A 130 -3.37 -10.36 -7.91
CA ALA A 130 -2.51 -11.56 -7.95
C ALA A 130 -2.36 -12.16 -6.55
N SER A 131 -2.39 -13.49 -6.48
CA SER A 131 -2.14 -14.23 -5.24
C SER A 131 -0.82 -13.78 -4.63
N THR A 132 -0.81 -13.58 -3.31
CA THR A 132 0.36 -13.17 -2.52
C THR A 132 1.07 -11.89 -2.96
N VAL A 133 0.48 -11.08 -3.86
CA VAL A 133 0.97 -9.74 -4.18
C VAL A 133 0.04 -8.73 -3.50
N GLN A 134 0.62 -7.82 -2.72
CA GLN A 134 -0.12 -6.74 -2.09
C GLN A 134 -0.60 -5.74 -3.13
N LYS A 135 -1.85 -5.33 -2.99
CA LYS A 135 -2.52 -4.34 -3.83
C LYS A 135 -3.34 -3.42 -2.95
N ASP A 136 -3.33 -2.13 -3.22
CA ASP A 136 -4.13 -1.21 -2.43
C ASP A 136 -5.53 -1.10 -3.03
N LEU A 137 -6.53 -1.22 -2.16
CA LEU A 137 -7.82 -0.61 -2.38
C LEU A 137 -7.68 0.88 -2.05
N VAL A 138 -7.87 1.73 -3.04
CA VAL A 138 -7.77 3.18 -2.95
C VAL A 138 -9.16 3.76 -2.84
N VAL A 139 -9.41 4.49 -1.75
CA VAL A 139 -10.66 5.24 -1.55
C VAL A 139 -10.33 6.71 -1.68
N SER A 140 -10.82 7.34 -2.75
CA SER A 140 -10.58 8.75 -3.04
C SER A 140 -11.78 9.57 -2.60
N PHE A 141 -11.52 10.62 -1.83
CA PHE A 141 -12.53 11.60 -1.43
C PHE A 141 -12.29 12.92 -2.18
N SER A 142 -13.39 13.56 -2.57
CA SER A 142 -13.41 14.97 -2.95
C SER A 142 -14.44 15.69 -2.10
N VAL A 143 -13.97 16.56 -1.20
CA VAL A 143 -14.78 17.29 -0.23
C VAL A 143 -15.09 18.69 -0.76
N PRO A 144 -16.36 19.14 -0.75
CA PRO A 144 -16.74 20.49 -1.13
C PRO A 144 -16.00 21.58 -0.35
N ALA A 145 -15.77 22.73 -0.98
CA ALA A 145 -15.18 23.88 -0.31
C ALA A 145 -16.03 24.31 0.90
N GLY A 146 -15.36 24.64 2.02
CA GLY A 146 -16.03 24.99 3.27
C GLY A 146 -16.55 23.81 4.08
N ARG A 147 -16.31 22.57 3.62
CA ARG A 147 -16.64 21.34 4.35
C ARG A 147 -15.38 20.54 4.66
N HIS A 148 -15.50 19.68 5.66
CA HIS A 148 -14.46 18.73 6.06
C HIS A 148 -15.09 17.42 6.56
N VAL A 149 -14.28 16.37 6.64
CA VAL A 149 -14.66 15.08 7.24
C VAL A 149 -13.69 14.74 8.36
N TYR A 150 -14.16 14.01 9.38
CA TYR A 150 -13.32 13.66 10.51
C TYR A 150 -12.19 12.70 10.09
N ALA A 151 -10.98 13.01 10.54
CA ALA A 151 -9.84 12.10 10.53
C ALA A 151 -9.79 11.33 11.86
N GLU A 152 -8.88 10.35 11.95
CA GLU A 152 -8.67 9.57 13.16
C GLU A 152 -7.61 10.24 14.06
N PRO A 153 -7.86 10.44 15.37
CA PRO A 153 -9.08 10.12 16.12
C PRO A 153 -10.22 11.14 15.92
N ALA A 154 -11.44 10.63 15.74
CA ALA A 154 -12.64 11.46 15.73
C ALA A 154 -13.11 11.77 17.16
N PRO A 155 -13.81 12.90 17.38
CA PRO A 155 -14.46 13.21 18.65
C PRO A 155 -15.46 12.12 19.08
N ARG A 156 -15.74 12.05 20.38
CA ARG A 156 -16.68 11.05 20.92
C ARG A 156 -18.07 11.27 20.33
N GLY A 157 -18.63 10.22 19.74
CA GLY A 157 -19.95 10.26 19.09
C GLY A 157 -19.89 10.66 17.61
N SER A 158 -18.71 11.01 17.10
CA SER A 158 -18.46 11.27 15.69
C SER A 158 -17.81 10.07 15.00
N MET A 159 -17.79 10.09 13.66
CA MET A 159 -17.24 9.02 12.83
C MET A 159 -16.15 9.55 11.90
N ALA A 160 -14.92 9.06 12.10
CA ALA A 160 -13.82 9.28 11.15
C ALA A 160 -14.12 8.59 9.82
N VAL A 161 -13.47 9.07 8.75
CA VAL A 161 -13.44 8.33 7.48
C VAL A 161 -12.91 6.92 7.69
N ASP A 162 -13.61 5.91 7.20
CA ASP A 162 -13.19 4.52 7.39
C ASP A 162 -13.66 3.62 6.24
N VAL A 163 -13.02 2.45 6.11
CA VAL A 163 -13.34 1.45 5.09
C VAL A 163 -13.55 0.11 5.77
N VAL A 164 -14.74 -0.45 5.63
CA VAL A 164 -15.10 -1.75 6.20
C VAL A 164 -15.37 -2.72 5.06
N LEU A 165 -14.51 -3.73 4.91
CA LEU A 165 -14.73 -4.79 3.94
C LEU A 165 -15.81 -5.77 4.40
N ASP A 166 -16.55 -6.33 3.45
CA ASP A 166 -17.39 -7.49 3.72
C ASP A 166 -16.52 -8.72 4.04
N GLU A 167 -17.08 -9.67 4.79
CA GLU A 167 -16.35 -10.85 5.20
C GLU A 167 -15.95 -11.69 3.98
N ASN A 168 -14.64 -11.79 3.72
CA ASN A 168 -14.09 -12.61 2.66
C ASN A 168 -12.84 -13.35 3.15
N LYS A 169 -12.96 -14.67 3.32
CA LYS A 169 -11.90 -15.53 3.86
C LYS A 169 -10.63 -15.60 3.00
N ARG A 170 -10.72 -15.20 1.73
CA ARG A 170 -9.58 -15.17 0.80
C ARG A 170 -8.85 -13.84 0.84
N LEU A 171 -9.45 -12.79 1.37
CA LEU A 171 -8.84 -11.47 1.47
C LEU A 171 -8.19 -11.29 2.84
N VAL A 172 -6.96 -10.82 2.83
CA VAL A 172 -6.24 -10.38 4.01
C VAL A 172 -6.01 -8.89 3.88
N GLN A 173 -6.70 -8.10 4.70
CA GLN A 173 -6.46 -6.67 4.81
C GLN A 173 -5.34 -6.38 5.80
N ARG A 174 -4.53 -5.37 5.50
CA ARG A 174 -3.55 -4.78 6.43
C ARG A 174 -4.11 -3.50 7.05
N ARG A 175 -3.29 -2.81 7.83
CA ARG A 175 -3.66 -1.52 8.41
C ARG A 175 -4.02 -0.53 7.30
N LEU A 176 -5.17 0.14 7.46
CA LEU A 176 -5.56 1.25 6.61
C LEU A 176 -4.51 2.36 6.72
N VAL A 177 -3.91 2.71 5.60
CA VAL A 177 -2.99 3.84 5.53
C VAL A 177 -3.83 5.09 5.28
N ARG A 178 -3.63 6.09 6.14
CA ARG A 178 -4.39 7.34 6.15
C ARG A 178 -3.45 8.50 5.73
N PRO A 179 -3.95 9.53 5.05
CA PRO A 179 -3.15 10.70 4.71
C PRO A 179 -2.91 11.55 5.96
N THR A 180 -2.02 12.54 5.86
CA THR A 180 -1.84 13.54 6.91
C THR A 180 -3.16 14.28 7.14
N SER A 181 -3.52 14.48 8.40
CA SER A 181 -4.69 15.27 8.79
C SER A 181 -4.30 16.68 9.23
N ALA A 182 -5.28 17.58 9.21
CA ALA A 182 -5.14 18.94 9.74
C ALA A 182 -6.01 19.12 11.00
N PRO A 183 -5.54 19.90 11.99
CA PRO A 183 -6.39 20.30 13.11
C PRO A 183 -7.48 21.28 12.63
N HIS A 184 -8.69 21.11 13.15
CA HIS A 184 -9.81 22.02 12.98
C HIS A 184 -10.46 22.32 14.33
N THR A 185 -11.22 23.41 14.40
CA THR A 185 -11.97 23.81 15.60
C THR A 185 -13.34 24.30 15.16
N LEU A 186 -14.39 23.66 15.64
CA LEU A 186 -15.76 24.04 15.33
C LEU A 186 -16.09 25.39 15.98
N ALA A 187 -16.74 26.28 15.25
CA ALA A 187 -17.12 27.59 15.74
C ALA A 187 -17.99 27.48 17.00
N GLY A 188 -17.67 28.29 18.01
CA GLY A 188 -18.37 28.26 19.31
C GLY A 188 -17.94 27.12 20.24
N THR A 189 -16.99 26.27 19.84
CA THR A 189 -16.35 25.28 20.72
C THR A 189 -14.87 25.59 20.91
N SER A 190 -14.28 25.10 22.01
CA SER A 190 -12.82 25.11 22.20
C SER A 190 -12.18 23.76 21.89
N GLU A 191 -12.93 22.83 21.29
CA GLU A 191 -12.47 21.48 21.02
C GLU A 191 -11.80 21.44 19.64
N SER A 192 -10.56 20.94 19.61
CA SER A 192 -9.81 20.74 18.37
C SER A 192 -9.74 19.26 18.03
N PHE A 193 -9.99 18.96 16.77
CA PHE A 193 -10.03 17.60 16.22
C PHE A 193 -9.33 17.54 14.87
N GLN A 194 -9.00 16.33 14.43
CA GLN A 194 -8.33 16.11 13.16
C GLN A 194 -9.36 15.94 12.04
N VAL A 195 -9.09 16.57 10.89
CA VAL A 195 -9.97 16.53 9.72
C VAL A 195 -9.19 16.31 8.44
N HIS A 196 -9.93 15.91 7.40
CA HIS A 196 -9.50 16.00 6.01
C HIS A 196 -10.47 16.90 5.24
N ASP A 197 -9.92 17.69 4.34
CA ASP A 197 -10.64 18.54 3.40
C ASP A 197 -10.01 18.43 2.01
N GLY A 198 -10.66 19.01 1.00
CA GLY A 198 -10.19 18.93 -0.38
C GLY A 198 -10.19 17.49 -0.92
N VAL A 199 -9.12 17.12 -1.64
CA VAL A 199 -8.96 15.81 -2.25
C VAL A 199 -7.91 15.01 -1.49
N PHE A 200 -8.27 13.81 -1.05
CA PHE A 200 -7.37 12.92 -0.32
C PHE A 200 -7.73 11.46 -0.57
N GLU A 201 -6.79 10.56 -0.26
CA GLU A 201 -6.97 9.13 -0.41
C GLU A 201 -6.71 8.36 0.88
N LEU A 202 -7.54 7.34 1.13
CA LEU A 202 -7.21 6.24 2.03
C LEU A 202 -6.74 5.05 1.20
N ARG A 203 -5.76 4.29 1.71
CA ARG A 203 -5.24 3.10 1.03
C ARG A 203 -5.26 1.91 1.96
N LEU A 204 -6.03 0.90 1.61
CA LEU A 204 -6.13 -0.35 2.35
C LEU A 204 -5.32 -1.43 1.61
N PRO A 205 -4.13 -1.84 2.10
CA PRO A 205 -3.36 -2.88 1.44
C PRO A 205 -4.03 -4.24 1.63
N LEU A 206 -4.37 -4.87 0.52
CA LEU A 206 -5.01 -6.17 0.43
C LEU A 206 -4.04 -7.20 -0.12
N THR A 207 -4.23 -8.45 0.29
CA THR A 207 -3.62 -9.59 -0.39
C THR A 207 -4.61 -10.71 -0.48
N VAL A 208 -4.52 -11.45 -1.57
CA VAL A 208 -5.26 -12.69 -1.75
C VAL A 208 -4.46 -13.83 -1.18
N ASN A 209 -5.05 -14.57 -0.24
CA ASN A 209 -4.58 -15.89 0.13
C ASN A 209 -4.82 -16.83 -1.05
N GLY A 210 -3.73 -17.26 -1.70
CA GLY A 210 -3.78 -18.34 -2.66
C GLY A 210 -4.01 -19.68 -1.95
N GLY A 211 -5.01 -20.44 -2.40
CA GLY A 211 -4.95 -21.89 -2.22
C GLY A 211 -3.95 -22.47 -3.22
N PHE A 212 -3.18 -23.48 -2.83
CA PHE A 212 -2.48 -24.30 -3.81
C PHE A 212 -3.53 -25.07 -4.64
N GLY A 213 -3.84 -24.58 -5.84
CA GLY A 213 -4.79 -25.20 -6.76
C GLY A 213 -5.60 -24.16 -7.53
N GLY A 214 -5.62 -24.28 -8.86
CA GLY A 214 -6.16 -23.32 -9.84
C GLY A 214 -7.68 -23.11 -9.80
N GLY A 215 -8.23 -22.69 -8.66
CA GLY A 215 -9.55 -22.08 -8.56
C GLY A 215 -9.54 -20.61 -9.01
N SER A 216 -10.71 -20.05 -9.28
CA SER A 216 -10.88 -18.73 -9.91
C SER A 216 -9.95 -17.65 -9.32
N THR A 217 -9.25 -16.98 -10.24
CA THR A 217 -8.36 -15.83 -10.02
C THR A 217 -9.11 -14.52 -9.81
N GLU A 218 -10.42 -14.52 -10.05
CA GLU A 218 -11.29 -13.36 -9.90
C GLU A 218 -11.89 -13.39 -8.50
N ILE A 219 -11.51 -12.41 -7.68
CA ILE A 219 -11.99 -12.22 -6.31
C ILE A 219 -12.64 -10.86 -6.29
N SER A 220 -13.94 -10.83 -5.95
CA SER A 220 -14.63 -9.58 -5.73
C SER A 220 -14.22 -8.98 -4.39
N VAL A 221 -14.09 -7.65 -4.38
CA VAL A 221 -13.84 -6.87 -3.18
C VAL A 221 -15.05 -5.97 -2.97
N SER A 222 -15.83 -6.24 -1.92
CA SER A 222 -16.98 -5.43 -1.56
C SER A 222 -16.87 -4.94 -0.13
N GLY A 223 -17.59 -3.85 0.16
CA GLY A 223 -17.57 -3.23 1.47
C GLY A 223 -18.35 -1.93 1.52
N GLU A 224 -18.08 -1.17 2.57
CA GLU A 224 -18.67 0.15 2.82
C GLU A 224 -17.59 1.15 3.20
N VAL A 225 -17.56 2.28 2.49
CA VAL A 225 -16.83 3.48 2.94
C VAL A 225 -17.77 4.28 3.82
N ARG A 226 -17.28 4.72 4.98
CA ARG A 226 -18.06 5.48 5.97
C ARG A 226 -17.38 6.81 6.26
N TRP A 227 -18.17 7.84 6.50
CA TRP A 227 -17.65 9.15 6.89
C TRP A 227 -18.73 9.97 7.60
N GLN A 228 -18.30 11.01 8.30
CA GLN A 228 -19.20 12.07 8.75
C GLN A 228 -18.57 13.40 8.36
N SER A 229 -19.40 14.29 7.82
CA SER A 229 -18.96 15.60 7.34
C SER A 229 -19.53 16.72 8.19
N CYS A 230 -18.79 17.82 8.26
CA CYS A 230 -19.22 19.03 8.93
C CYS A 230 -18.88 20.24 8.06
N ASP A 231 -19.60 21.33 8.26
CA ASP A 231 -19.09 22.66 8.00
C ASP A 231 -18.48 23.25 9.31
N ASN A 232 -18.26 24.56 9.36
CA ASN A 232 -17.65 25.20 10.53
C ASN A 232 -18.58 25.30 11.76
N GLU A 233 -19.86 25.00 11.62
CA GLU A 233 -20.88 25.18 12.67
C GLU A 233 -21.66 23.90 12.98
N VAL A 234 -21.97 23.11 11.95
CA VAL A 234 -22.88 21.96 12.02
C VAL A 234 -22.25 20.73 11.37
N CYS A 235 -22.41 19.60 12.06
CA CYS A 235 -22.09 18.28 11.53
C CYS A 235 -23.33 17.56 11.04
N ASP A 236 -23.21 16.92 9.88
CA ASP A 236 -24.24 16.02 9.36
C ASP A 236 -24.27 14.72 10.16
N ILE A 237 -25.32 13.94 9.95
CA ILE A 237 -25.33 12.54 10.39
C ILE A 237 -24.29 11.71 9.60
N PRO A 238 -23.72 10.64 10.20
CA PRO A 238 -22.82 9.75 9.48
C PRO A 238 -23.45 9.18 8.21
N ALA A 239 -22.66 9.16 7.13
CA ALA A 239 -23.03 8.66 5.82
C ALA A 239 -22.12 7.48 5.42
N GLY A 240 -22.59 6.70 4.45
CA GLY A 240 -21.84 5.57 3.91
C GLY A 240 -22.16 5.29 2.45
N GLN A 241 -21.18 4.74 1.74
CA GLN A 241 -21.29 4.31 0.34
C GLN A 241 -20.80 2.88 0.22
N ARG A 242 -21.69 1.99 -0.24
CA ARG A 242 -21.34 0.61 -0.59
C ARG A 242 -20.56 0.57 -1.90
N PHE A 243 -19.61 -0.34 -1.99
CA PHE A 243 -18.87 -0.61 -3.23
C PHE A 243 -18.72 -2.12 -3.44
N GLU A 244 -18.52 -2.50 -4.69
CA GLU A 244 -18.16 -3.83 -5.13
C GLU A 244 -17.29 -3.68 -6.38
N LEU A 245 -16.11 -4.32 -6.37
CA LEU A 245 -15.10 -4.34 -7.43
C LEU A 245 -14.80 -5.77 -7.84
#